data_AF-A0ABD5S381-F1
#
_entry.id   AF-A0ABD5S381-F1
#
_cell.length_a   1.000
_cell.length_b   1.000
_cell.length_c   1.000
_cell.angle_alpha   90.00
_cell.angle_beta   90.00
_cell.angle_gamma   90.00
#
_symmetry.space_group_name_H-M   'P 1'
#
loop_
_entity.id
_entity.type
_entity.pdbx_description
1 polymer ?
#
loop_
_entity_poly.entity_id
_entity_poly.type
_entity_poly.pdbx_seq_one_letter_code
_entity_poly.pdbx_strand_id
1 'polypeptide(L)' 'MRLFVSVDLPSSLADSVAAAQEPLADAAGLRFVEPEQAHVTLKFLG' A
#
# COMPACT_ATOMS: atom_id res chain seq x y z
N MET A 1 16.43 -11.61 8.87
CA MET A 1 15.33 -10.62 8.98
C MET A 1 15.34 -9.78 7.73
N ARG A 2 14.19 -9.33 7.23
CA ARG A 2 14.11 -8.34 6.14
C ARG A 2 13.63 -7.01 6.69
N LEU A 3 14.38 -5.93 6.52
CA LEU A 3 14.10 -4.62 7.14
C LEU A 3 13.99 -3.51 6.09
N PHE A 4 13.20 -2.48 6.41
CA PHE A 4 13.09 -1.26 5.63
C PHE A 4 12.68 -0.07 6.51
N VAL A 5 12.89 1.14 5.99
CA VAL A 5 12.43 2.41 6.56
C VAL A 5 11.35 2.96 5.65
N SER A 6 10.22 3.37 6.22
CA SER A 6 9.06 3.91 5.49
C SER A 6 8.45 5.13 6.16
N VAL A 7 7.59 5.81 5.41
CA VAL A 7 6.62 6.78 5.92
C VAL A 7 5.23 6.19 5.71
N ASP A 8 4.46 6.08 6.78
CA ASP A 8 3.07 5.63 6.71
C ASP A 8 2.19 6.72 6.10
N LEU A 9 1.15 6.32 5.38
CA LEU A 9 0.16 7.27 4.89
C LEU A 9 -0.74 7.73 6.05
N PRO A 10 -1.16 9.00 6.08
CA PRO A 10 -2.23 9.44 6.97
C PRO A 10 -3.49 8.58 6.79
N SER A 11 -4.17 8.25 7.89
CA SER A 11 -5.40 7.43 7.84
C SER A 11 -6.50 8.04 6.95
N SER A 12 -6.51 9.36 6.79
CA SER A 12 -7.41 10.08 5.88
C SER A 12 -7.23 9.73 4.40
N LEU A 13 -6.13 9.06 4.03
CA LEU A 13 -5.86 8.64 2.65
C LEU A 13 -6.26 7.19 2.37
N ALA A 14 -6.68 6.41 3.36
CA ALA A 14 -7.08 5.01 3.16
C ALA A 14 -8.17 4.87 2.08
N ASP A 15 -9.22 5.69 2.16
CA ASP A 15 -10.31 5.71 1.17
C ASP A 15 -9.81 6.06 -0.24
N SER A 16 -8.81 6.95 -0.34
CA SER A 16 -8.22 7.32 -1.63
C SER A 16 -7.39 6.18 -2.22
N VAL A 17 -6.68 5.41 -1.39
CA VAL A 17 -5.96 4.21 -1.82
C VAL A 17 -6.95 3.14 -2.28
N ALA A 18 -8.04 2.91 -1.54
CA ALA A 18 -9.09 1.98 -1.93
C ALA A 18 -9.74 2.37 -3.28
N ALA A 19 -10.08 3.66 -3.45
CA ALA A 19 -10.63 4.17 -4.70
C ALA A 19 -9.68 4.01 -5.89
N ALA A 20 -8.36 4.09 -5.68
CA ALA A 20 -7.37 3.83 -6.72
C ALA A 20 -7.24 2.32 -7.07
N GLN A 21 -7.52 1.44 -6.11
CA GLN A 21 -7.50 -0.02 -6.32
C GLN A 21 -8.77 -0.54 -6.99
N GLU A 22 -9.93 0.08 -6.74
CA GLU A 22 -11.26 -0.35 -7.20
C GLU A 22 -11.32 -0.68 -8.72
N PRO A 23 -10.77 0.14 -9.64
CA PRO A 23 -10.82 -0.16 -11.07
C PRO A 23 -10.07 -1.44 -11.47
N LEU A 24 -9.23 -1.98 -10.58
CA LEU A 24 -8.38 -3.15 -10.78
C LEU A 24 -8.87 -4.37 -9.98
N ALA A 25 -9.97 -4.26 -9.23
CA ALA A 25 -10.42 -5.29 -8.31
C ALA A 25 -10.64 -6.67 -8.97
N ASP A 26 -11.13 -6.68 -10.22
CA ASP A 26 -11.41 -7.90 -10.99
C ASP A 26 -10.21 -8.40 -11.82
N ALA A 27 -9.05 -7.72 -11.74
CA ALA A 27 -7.88 -8.10 -12.50
C ALA A 27 -7.27 -9.39 -11.94
N ALA A 28 -7.22 -10.43 -12.78
CA ALA A 28 -6.68 -11.72 -12.41
C ALA A 28 -5.20 -11.61 -11.99
N GLY A 29 -4.86 -12.24 -10.86
CA GLY A 29 -3.48 -12.35 -10.37
C GLY A 29 -3.00 -11.16 -9.53
N LEU A 30 -3.84 -10.16 -9.26
CA LEU A 30 -3.52 -9.09 -8.34
C LEU A 30 -3.88 -9.47 -6.89
N ARG A 31 -2.98 -9.11 -5.97
CA ARG A 31 -3.25 -9.10 -4.53
C ARG A 31 -2.90 -7.71 -4.01
N PHE A 32 -3.92 -6.98 -3.63
CA PHE A 32 -3.77 -5.61 -3.15
C PHE A 32 -3.22 -5.60 -1.72
N VAL A 33 -2.53 -4.50 -1.40
CA VAL A 33 -2.18 -4.18 -0.02
C VAL A 33 -3.42 -3.59 0.65
N GLU A 34 -3.61 -3.87 1.94
CA GLU A 34 -4.66 -3.22 2.73
C GLU A 34 -4.43 -1.70 2.70
N PRO A 35 -5.45 -0.87 2.40
CA PRO A 35 -5.30 0.58 2.25
C PRO A 35 -4.63 1.26 3.46
N GLU A 36 -4.93 0.81 4.68
CA GLU A 36 -4.37 1.32 5.94
C GLU A 36 -2.92 0.89 6.17
N GLN A 37 -2.42 -0.10 5.40
CA GLN A 37 -1.03 -0.56 5.45
C GLN A 37 -0.17 -0.02 4.30
N ALA A 38 -0.77 0.80 3.43
CA ALA A 38 -0.02 1.51 2.40
C ALA A 38 1.03 2.43 3.05
N HIS A 39 2.23 2.41 2.49
CA HIS A 39 3.34 3.23 2.96
C HIS A 39 4.26 3.58 1.80
N VAL A 40 5.09 4.61 2.00
CA VAL A 40 6.17 4.96 1.08
C VAL A 40 7.47 4.42 1.66
N THR A 41 8.03 3.38 1.05
CA THR A 41 9.36 2.88 1.43
C THR A 41 10.42 3.91 1.04
N LEU A 42 11.24 4.33 2.01
CA LEU A 42 12.37 5.24 1.80
C LEU A 42 13.66 4.48 1.54
N LYS A 43 13.89 3.38 2.28
CA LYS A 43 15.11 2.57 2.14
C LYS A 43 14.88 1.14 2.57
N PHE A 44 15.20 0.20 1.69
CA PHE A 44 15.27 -1.23 2.01
C PHE A 44 16.66 -1.57 2.56
N LEU A 45 16.73 -2.44 3.56
CA LEU A 45 17.95 -2.78 4.31
C LEU A 45 18.37 -4.24 4.18
N GLY A 46 17.72 -5.00 3.29
CA GLY A 46 17.92 -6.45 3.16
C GLY A 46 16.87 -7.20 3.96
#